data_AF-A0A2R7QS59-F1
#
_entry.id   AF-A0A2R7QS59-F1
#
_cell.length_a   1.000
_cell.length_b   1.000
_cell.length_c   1.000
_cell.angle_alpha   90.00
_cell.angle_beta   90.00
_cell.angle_gamma   90.00
#
_symmetry.space_group_name_H-M   'P 1'
#
loop_
_entity.id
_entity.type
_entity.pdbx_description
1 polymer ?
#
loop_
_entity_poly.entity_id
_entity_poly.type
_entity_poly.pdbx_seq_one_letter_code
_entity_poly.pdbx_strand_id
1 'polypeptide(L)'
;MCPACQADLYLVIDPPQAFVTHEEWIGGGAVRTAVIEAGARDPAAESERWLLEMARAHRDGLIATLGLLFGTSRCTQCEAPFELREAVRLSG
;
A
#
# COMPACT_ATOMS: atom_id res chain seq x y z
N MET A 1 -2.58 8.16 5.02
CA MET A 1 -3.73 8.61 5.84
C MET A 1 -5.02 8.03 5.28
N CYS A 2 -5.94 7.55 6.12
CA CYS A 2 -7.20 6.95 5.69
C CYS A 2 -8.10 7.96 4.97
N PRO A 3 -8.63 7.66 3.76
CA PRO A 3 -9.56 8.55 3.06
C PRO A 3 -10.85 8.82 3.85
N ALA A 4 -11.37 7.80 4.56
CA ALA A 4 -12.65 7.89 5.26
C ALA A 4 -12.57 8.60 6.62
N CYS A 5 -11.65 8.19 7.50
CA CYS A 5 -11.57 8.71 8.87
C CYS A 5 -10.38 9.64 9.10
N GLN A 6 -9.53 9.88 8.09
CA GLN A 6 -8.38 10.78 8.18
C GLN A 6 -7.31 10.35 9.21
N ALA A 7 -7.39 9.13 9.74
CA ALA A 7 -6.35 8.58 10.61
C ALA A 7 -5.03 8.43 9.85
N ASP A 8 -3.91 8.72 10.50
CA ASP A 8 -2.60 8.39 9.95
C ASP A 8 -2.45 6.87 9.83
N LEU A 9 -1.88 6.45 8.70
CA LEU A 9 -1.72 5.05 8.35
C LEU A 9 -0.25 4.82 8.01
N TYR A 10 0.34 3.82 8.65
CA TYR A 10 1.64 3.29 8.32
C TYR A 10 1.45 2.10 7.37
N LEU A 11 2.20 2.12 6.26
CA LEU A 11 2.27 1.03 5.31
C LEU A 11 3.58 0.29 5.54
N VAL A 12 3.50 -0.99 5.88
CA VAL A 12 4.67 -1.87 6.01
C VAL A 12 4.72 -2.78 4.79
N ILE A 13 5.82 -2.71 4.05
CA ILE A 13 6.08 -3.55 2.87
C ILE A 13 7.45 -4.20 3.06
N ASP A 14 7.48 -5.30 3.82
CA ASP A 14 8.69 -6.07 4.13
C ASP A 14 8.44 -7.56 3.84
N PRO A 15 8.72 -8.04 2.61
CA PRO A 15 8.41 -9.40 2.21
C PRO A 15 8.97 -10.44 3.21
N PRO A 16 8.14 -11.40 3.68
CA PRO A 16 6.86 -11.81 3.11
C PRO A 16 5.62 -11.05 3.64
N GLN A 17 5.77 -10.06 4.51
CA GLN A 17 4.66 -9.38 5.18
C GLN A 17 4.37 -8.01 4.53
N ALA A 18 3.10 -7.79 4.19
CA ALA A 18 2.62 -6.50 3.69
C ALA A 18 1.29 -6.16 4.37
N PHE A 19 1.27 -5.08 5.15
CA PHE A 19 0.10 -4.69 5.92
C PHE A 19 0.02 -3.18 6.19
N VAL A 20 -1.18 -2.75 6.57
CA VAL A 20 -1.53 -1.41 7.03
C VAL A 20 -1.79 -1.44 8.52
N THR A 21 -1.35 -0.39 9.23
CA THR A 21 -1.72 -0.12 10.63
C THR A 21 -1.93 1.37 10.86
N HIS A 22 -2.77 1.74 11.83
CA HIS A 22 -2.89 3.11 12.34
C HIS A 22 -2.09 3.31 13.64
N GLU A 23 -1.48 2.25 14.17
CA GLU A 23 -0.63 2.28 15.35
C GLU A 23 0.81 2.57 14.91
N GLU A 24 1.53 3.39 15.69
CA GLU A 24 2.93 3.68 15.43
C GLU A 24 3.77 2.39 15.43
N TRP A 25 4.46 2.14 14.32
CA TRP A 25 5.31 0.96 14.16
C TRP A 25 6.76 1.28 14.56
N ILE A 26 7.00 1.48 15.86
CA ILE A 26 8.35 1.52 16.43
C ILE A 26 8.50 0.29 17.34
N GLY A 27 9.48 -0.57 17.07
CA GLY A 27 9.81 -1.70 17.95
C GLY A 27 8.94 -2.97 17.80
N GLY A 28 8.18 -3.11 16.71
CA GLY A 28 7.64 -4.41 16.26
C GLY A 28 6.30 -4.85 16.84
N GLY A 29 5.41 -3.92 17.20
CA GLY A 29 4.15 -4.28 17.88
C GLY A 29 2.92 -3.50 17.47
N ALA A 30 2.60 -3.38 16.17
CA ALA A 30 1.20 -3.11 15.81
C ALA A 30 0.38 -4.37 16.10
N VAL A 31 -0.60 -4.23 16.98
CA VAL A 31 -1.57 -5.27 17.33
C VAL A 31 -2.67 -5.31 16.27
N ARG A 32 -2.99 -4.17 15.65
CA ARG A 32 -4.06 -4.06 14.66
C ARG A 32 -3.51 -3.85 13.26
N THR A 33 -3.36 -4.96 12.55
CA THR A 33 -2.91 -4.97 11.16
C THR A 33 -4.03 -5.37 10.19
N ALA A 34 -3.97 -4.84 8.98
CA ALA A 34 -4.79 -5.27 7.86
C ALA A 34 -3.88 -5.63 6.68
N VAL A 35 -4.12 -6.77 6.06
CA VAL A 35 -3.34 -7.24 4.90
C VAL A 35 -3.46 -6.24 3.75
N ILE A 36 -2.36 -6.04 3.01
CA ILE A 36 -2.39 -5.40 1.70
C ILE A 36 -2.65 -6.48 0.66
N GLU A 37 -3.81 -6.42 0.01
CA GLU A 37 -4.14 -7.29 -1.11
C GLU A 37 -3.59 -6.67 -2.39
N ALA A 38 -2.73 -7.41 -3.10
CA ALA A 38 -2.14 -6.91 -4.34
C ALA A 38 -3.24 -6.64 -5.38
N GLY A 39 -3.17 -5.48 -6.01
CA GLY A 39 -4.13 -5.07 -7.04
C GLY A 39 -4.00 -5.94 -8.29
N ALA A 40 -5.08 -5.99 -9.09
CA ALA A 40 -4.97 -6.48 -10.45
C ALA A 40 -3.84 -5.71 -11.14
N ARG A 41 -2.93 -6.42 -11.82
CA ARG A 41 -1.69 -5.85 -12.41
C ARG A 41 -1.96 -4.87 -13.56
N ASP A 42 -3.19 -4.42 -13.72
CA ASP A 42 -3.63 -3.49 -14.74
C ASP A 42 -3.48 -2.05 -14.20
N PRO A 43 -2.41 -1.36 -14.60
CA PRO A 43 -2.17 0.02 -14.21
C PRO A 43 -3.29 0.95 -14.67
N ALA A 44 -3.81 1.75 -13.75
CA ALA A 44 -4.86 2.73 -14.01
C ALA A 44 -4.30 3.98 -14.72
N ALA A 45 -3.02 4.29 -14.54
CA ALA A 45 -2.35 5.45 -15.12
C ALA A 45 -1.16 5.08 -16.03
N GLU A 46 -0.76 6.02 -16.89
CA GLU A 46 0.42 5.87 -17.78
C GLU A 46 1.73 5.79 -17.00
N SER A 47 1.85 6.54 -15.90
CA SER A 47 3.01 6.46 -14.99
C SER A 47 3.14 5.07 -14.33
N GLU A 48 2.02 4.45 -13.96
CA GLU A 48 2.00 3.10 -13.39
C GLU A 48 2.41 2.05 -14.44
N ARG A 49 1.96 2.21 -15.70
CA ARG A 49 2.42 1.39 -16.83
C ARG A 49 3.92 1.47 -17.00
N TRP A 50 4.45 2.69 -17.08
CA TRP A 50 5.87 2.92 -17.24
C TRP A 50 6.70 2.33 -16.08
N LEU A 51 6.25 2.48 -14.83
CA LEU A 51 6.92 1.88 -13.67
C LEU A 51 6.93 0.35 -13.74
N LEU A 52 5.82 -0.27 -14.14
CA LEU A 52 5.73 -1.72 -14.32
C LEU A 52 6.63 -2.21 -15.45
N GLU A 53 6.69 -1.50 -16.58
CA GLU A 53 7.58 -1.81 -17.70
C GLU A 53 9.05 -1.72 -17.28
N MET A 54 9.42 -0.66 -16.56
CA MET A 54 10.76 -0.49 -16.01
C MET A 54 11.13 -1.58 -15.00
N ALA A 55 10.20 -1.96 -14.12
CA ALA A 55 10.42 -3.05 -13.16
C ALA A 55 10.64 -4.38 -13.88
N ARG A 56 9.83 -4.69 -14.90
CA ARG A 56 9.97 -5.89 -15.75
C ARG A 56 11.30 -5.93 -16.50
N ALA A 57 11.81 -4.78 -16.92
CA ALA A 57 13.06 -4.71 -17.66
C ALA A 57 14.31 -4.85 -16.76
N HIS A 58 14.22 -4.56 -15.46
CA HIS A 58 15.43 -4.35 -14.64
C HIS A 58 15.47 -5.03 -13.27
N ARG A 59 14.36 -5.39 -12.60
CA ARG A 59 14.35 -6.08 -11.29
C ARG A 59 13.03 -6.79 -10.97
N ASP A 60 13.06 -8.12 -10.86
CA ASP A 60 11.88 -8.95 -10.56
C ASP A 60 11.24 -8.65 -9.19
N GLY A 61 12.04 -8.30 -8.17
CA GLY A 61 11.54 -8.03 -6.82
C GLY A 61 10.67 -6.76 -6.72
N LEU A 62 10.85 -5.81 -7.64
CA LEU A 62 10.09 -4.55 -7.63
C LEU A 62 8.63 -4.76 -8.11
N ILE A 63 8.39 -5.75 -8.95
CA ILE A 63 7.06 -6.04 -9.51
C ILE A 63 6.09 -6.43 -8.39
N ALA A 64 6.53 -7.26 -7.44
CA ALA A 64 5.71 -7.66 -6.30
C ALA A 64 5.35 -6.45 -5.42
N THR A 65 6.33 -5.59 -5.13
CA THR A 65 6.13 -4.35 -4.38
C THR A 65 5.17 -3.39 -5.09
N LEU A 66 5.29 -3.21 -6.41
CA LEU A 66 4.38 -2.38 -7.17
C LEU A 66 2.95 -2.93 -7.16
N GLY A 67 2.77 -4.25 -7.26
CA GLY A 67 1.46 -4.89 -7.15
C GLY A 67 0.79 -4.63 -5.80
N LEU A 68 1.57 -4.58 -4.71
CA LEU A 68 1.08 -4.20 -3.39
C LEU A 68 0.69 -2.71 -3.33
N LEU A 69 1.51 -1.80 -3.88
CA LEU A 69 1.23 -0.36 -3.88
C LEU A 69 -0.02 0.03 -4.68
N PHE A 70 -0.36 -0.73 -5.72
CA PHE A 70 -1.60 -0.57 -6.49
C PHE A 70 -2.78 -1.37 -5.91
N GLY A 71 -2.56 -1.99 -4.75
CA GLY A 71 -3.53 -2.84 -4.09
C GLY A 71 -4.54 -2.10 -3.23
N THR A 72 -5.30 -2.92 -2.50
CA THR A 72 -6.33 -2.47 -1.56
C THR A 72 -6.01 -2.93 -0.16
N SER A 73 -6.53 -2.20 0.82
CA SER A 73 -6.54 -2.64 2.21
C SER A 73 -7.75 -2.05 2.93
N ARG A 74 -7.81 -2.21 4.24
CA ARG A 74 -8.81 -1.60 5.11
C ARG A 74 -8.15 -0.82 6.22
N CYS A 75 -8.79 0.27 6.63
CA CYS A 75 -8.29 1.06 7.75
C CYS A 75 -8.43 0.26 9.04
N THR A 76 -7.35 0.09 9.81
CA THR A 76 -7.44 -0.66 11.08
C THR A 76 -8.10 0.15 12.22
N GLN A 77 -8.49 1.40 11.97
CA GLN A 77 -9.21 2.27 12.90
C GLN A 77 -10.72 2.32 12.61
N CYS A 78 -11.12 2.55 11.35
CA CYS A 78 -12.54 2.70 10.98
C CYS A 78 -13.07 1.56 10.09
N GLU A 79 -12.24 0.58 9.77
CA GLU A 79 -12.53 -0.60 8.94
C GLU A 79 -12.94 -0.32 7.49
N ALA A 80 -13.05 0.94 7.08
CA ALA A 80 -13.37 1.31 5.72
C ALA A 80 -12.32 0.76 4.73
N PRO A 81 -12.74 0.11 3.63
CA PRO A 81 -11.85 -0.29 2.56
C PRO A 81 -11.33 0.94 1.82
N PHE A 82 -10.12 0.86 1.28
CA PHE A 82 -9.53 1.92 0.46
C PHE A 82 -8.48 1.36 -0.51
N GLU A 83 -8.22 2.08 -1.60
CA GLU A 83 -7.07 1.80 -2.46
C GLU A 83 -5.82 2.46 -1.89
N LEU A 84 -4.68 1.76 -1.85
CA LEU A 84 -3.46 2.29 -1.20
C LEU A 84 -3.04 3.66 -1.75
N ARG A 85 -3.25 3.91 -3.04
CA ARG A 85 -2.94 5.19 -3.69
C ARG A 85 -3.76 6.36 -3.15
N GLU A 86 -5.00 6.13 -2.72
CA GLU A 86 -5.87 7.15 -2.13
C GLU A 86 -5.38 7.56 -0.74
N ALA A 87 -4.64 6.68 -0.07
CA ALA A 87 -4.09 6.95 1.25
C ALA A 87 -2.81 7.80 1.23
N VAL A 88 -2.27 8.12 0.06
CA VAL A 88 -1.11 8.99 -0.11
C VAL A 88 -1.59 10.43 -0.28
N ARG A 89 -1.40 11.26 0.75
CA ARG A 89 -1.52 12.72 0.61
C ARG A 89 -0.20 13.28 0.11
N LEU A 90 -0.21 13.84 -1.10
CA LEU A 90 0.83 14.77 -1.51
C LEU A 90 0.52 16.12 -0.86
N SER A 91 1.27 16.47 0.19
CA SER A 91 1.25 17.83 0.73
C SER A 91 1.81 18.75 -0.36
N GLY A 92 0.94 19.54 -1.00
CA GLY A 92 1.32 20.62 -1.90
C GLY A 92 1.72 21.88 -1.15
#